data_AF-A0A6I8UX29-F1
#
_entry.id   AF-A0A6I8UX29-F1
#
_cell.length_a   1.000
_cell.length_b   1.000
_cell.length_c   1.000
_cell.angle_alpha   90.00
_cell.angle_beta   90.00
_cell.angle_gamma   90.00
#
_symmetry.space_group_name_H-M   'P 1'
#
loop_
_entity.id
_entity.type
_entity.pdbx_description
1 polymer ?
#
loop_
_entity_poly.entity_id
_entity_poly.type
_entity_poly.pdbx_seq_one_letter_code
_entity_poly.pdbx_strand_id
1 'polypeptide(L)'
;MDCCLGRQSERREYKREDKREDKREDKREEKRKQKREQKSEQKPDDLNETELAKLLDLEFEHMRRQAQAICQTLVHPRDQKCCRTQLENVSRLNNSYSLEIKKNVNIFLKFYLKALRWTQLNQPVELYKKWYPTDSDSKEKCVWMEPGKCFFAMKEFEDGSIIMYQATAKDPSAKWTSNGLKALR
;
A
#
# COMPACT_ATOMS: atom_id res chain seq x y z
N MET A 1 37.66 -51.64 -67.90
CA MET A 1 37.29 -52.20 -66.59
C MET A 1 37.08 -51.01 -65.66
N ASP A 2 35.90 -50.38 -65.65
CA ASP A 2 35.64 -49.22 -64.78
C ASP A 2 34.15 -49.18 -64.41
N CYS A 3 33.78 -49.74 -63.26
CA CYS A 3 32.44 -49.56 -62.67
C CYS A 3 32.39 -49.81 -61.15
N CYS A 4 33.53 -49.83 -60.45
CA CYS A 4 33.57 -50.19 -59.02
C CYS A 4 33.73 -48.99 -58.05
N LEU A 5 33.88 -47.76 -58.56
CA LEU A 5 34.18 -46.59 -57.72
C LEU A 5 32.93 -45.82 -57.22
N GLY A 6 31.76 -45.95 -57.88
CA GLY A 6 30.53 -45.22 -57.51
C GLY A 6 29.82 -45.74 -56.24
N ARG A 7 29.83 -47.06 -56.00
CA ARG A 7 29.13 -47.67 -54.85
C ARG A 7 29.75 -47.35 -53.49
N GLN A 8 31.02 -46.93 -53.43
CA GLN A 8 31.68 -46.62 -52.17
C GLN A 8 31.47 -45.16 -51.72
N SER A 9 31.24 -44.21 -52.64
CA SER A 9 30.95 -42.82 -52.27
C SER A 9 29.51 -42.67 -51.76
N GLU A 10 28.53 -43.26 -52.44
CA GLU A 10 27.12 -43.23 -52.04
C GLU A 10 26.91 -43.86 -50.66
N ARG A 11 27.57 -45.00 -50.36
CA ARG A 11 27.51 -45.63 -49.03
C ARG A 11 28.13 -44.79 -47.91
N ARG A 12 29.14 -43.97 -48.24
CA ARG A 12 29.79 -43.06 -47.29
C ARG A 12 28.96 -41.80 -47.06
N GLU A 13 28.24 -41.34 -48.09
CA GLU A 13 27.35 -40.19 -48.02
C GLU A 13 26.07 -40.53 -47.24
N TYR A 14 25.46 -41.69 -47.51
CA TYR A 14 24.35 -42.23 -46.73
C TYR A 14 24.72 -42.38 -45.24
N LYS A 15 25.88 -42.96 -44.93
CA LYS A 15 26.39 -43.05 -43.53
C LYS A 15 26.67 -41.71 -42.88
N ARG A 16 26.93 -40.64 -43.66
CA ARG A 16 27.16 -39.29 -43.14
C ARG A 16 25.86 -38.54 -42.91
N GLU A 17 24.84 -38.77 -43.73
CA GLU A 17 23.49 -38.23 -43.53
C GLU A 17 22.80 -38.87 -42.33
N ASP A 18 22.90 -40.19 -42.19
CA ASP A 18 22.37 -40.97 -41.05
C ASP A 18 22.94 -40.45 -39.71
N LYS A 19 24.27 -40.27 -39.65
CA LYS A 19 24.95 -39.65 -38.48
C LYS A 19 24.58 -38.19 -38.22
N ARG A 20 24.09 -37.46 -39.22
CA ARG A 20 23.65 -36.06 -39.07
C ARG A 20 22.21 -35.99 -38.59
N GLU A 21 21.37 -36.96 -38.94
CA GLU A 21 20.02 -37.09 -38.41
C GLU A 21 20.02 -37.53 -36.95
N ASP A 22 20.83 -38.53 -36.59
CA ASP A 22 21.05 -38.95 -35.19
C ASP A 22 21.42 -37.75 -34.28
N LYS A 23 22.42 -36.96 -34.69
CA LYS A 23 22.83 -35.76 -33.94
C LYS A 23 21.74 -34.69 -33.81
N ARG A 24 20.80 -34.62 -34.77
CA ARG A 24 19.69 -33.67 -34.73
C ARG A 24 18.57 -34.18 -33.82
N GLU A 25 18.34 -35.48 -33.77
CA GLU A 25 17.41 -36.10 -32.82
C GLU A 25 17.93 -35.99 -31.39
N ASP A 26 19.20 -36.32 -31.13
CA ASP A 26 19.84 -36.16 -29.82
C ASP A 26 19.67 -34.74 -29.28
N LYS A 27 19.94 -33.74 -30.12
CA LYS A 27 19.83 -32.32 -29.74
C LYS A 27 18.37 -31.88 -29.51
N ARG A 28 17.40 -32.49 -30.18
CA ARG A 28 15.96 -32.24 -29.96
C ARG A 28 15.49 -32.92 -28.68
N GLU A 29 15.98 -34.12 -28.39
CA GLU A 29 15.64 -34.87 -27.20
C GLU A 29 16.25 -34.24 -25.95
N GLU A 30 17.47 -33.72 -26.04
CA GLU A 30 18.14 -32.95 -25.00
C GLU A 30 17.40 -31.63 -24.71
N LYS A 31 16.93 -30.92 -25.74
CA LYS A 31 16.04 -29.75 -25.57
C LYS A 31 14.69 -30.11 -24.93
N ARG A 32 14.14 -31.28 -25.23
CA ARG A 32 12.89 -31.78 -24.64
C ARG A 32 13.09 -32.19 -23.19
N LYS A 33 14.24 -32.79 -22.83
CA LYS A 33 14.64 -33.11 -21.46
C LYS A 33 14.84 -31.85 -20.64
N GLN A 34 15.60 -30.87 -21.12
CA GLN A 34 15.76 -29.56 -20.46
C GLN A 34 14.43 -28.83 -20.24
N LYS A 35 13.51 -28.87 -21.23
CA LYS A 35 12.18 -28.27 -21.10
C LYS A 35 11.27 -29.03 -20.13
N ARG A 36 11.45 -30.35 -19.99
CA ARG A 36 10.74 -31.18 -19.00
C ARG A 36 11.30 -30.98 -17.59
N GLU A 37 12.61 -30.86 -17.46
CA GLU A 37 13.31 -30.57 -16.21
C GLU A 37 12.93 -29.18 -15.67
N GLN A 38 12.94 -28.14 -16.52
CA GLN A 38 12.42 -26.81 -16.14
C GLN A 38 10.94 -26.82 -15.73
N LYS A 39 10.13 -27.70 -16.33
CA LYS A 39 8.71 -27.84 -16.01
C LYS A 39 8.46 -28.68 -14.75
N SER A 40 9.38 -29.58 -14.40
CA SER A 40 9.34 -30.35 -13.15
C SER A 40 9.98 -29.61 -11.97
N GLU A 41 10.87 -28.65 -12.24
CA GLU A 41 11.49 -27.79 -11.22
C GLU A 41 10.57 -26.65 -10.77
N GLN A 42 9.56 -26.27 -11.55
CA GLN A 42 8.45 -25.44 -11.06
C GLN A 42 7.65 -26.27 -10.05
N LYS A 43 7.95 -26.06 -8.76
CA LYS A 43 7.24 -26.71 -7.66
C LYS A 43 5.75 -26.37 -7.71
N PRO A 44 4.86 -27.31 -7.37
CA PRO A 44 3.42 -27.05 -7.24
C PRO A 44 3.09 -25.84 -6.35
N ASP A 45 3.95 -25.56 -5.35
CA ASP A 45 3.80 -24.43 -4.43
C ASP A 45 3.98 -23.06 -5.10
N ASP A 46 4.86 -22.92 -6.10
CA ASP A 46 5.12 -21.62 -6.76
C ASP A 46 3.92 -21.14 -7.59
N LEU A 47 3.16 -22.08 -8.18
CA LEU A 47 1.91 -21.78 -8.88
C LEU A 47 0.84 -21.26 -7.91
N ASN A 48 0.76 -21.85 -6.71
CA ASN A 48 -0.16 -21.45 -5.66
C ASN A 48 0.22 -20.08 -5.04
N GLU A 49 1.51 -19.82 -4.83
CA GLU A 49 1.99 -18.52 -4.35
C GLU A 49 1.73 -17.40 -5.36
N THR A 50 1.90 -17.68 -6.65
CA THR A 50 1.62 -16.71 -7.72
C THR A 50 0.13 -16.37 -7.79
N GLU A 51 -0.75 -17.36 -7.63
CA GLU A 51 -2.19 -17.15 -7.60
C GLU A 51 -2.63 -16.39 -6.33
N LEU A 52 -2.06 -16.74 -5.17
CA LEU A 52 -2.28 -16.04 -3.91
C LEU A 52 -1.82 -14.57 -3.98
N ALA A 53 -0.68 -14.30 -4.61
CA ALA A 53 -0.20 -12.93 -4.81
C ALA A 53 -1.21 -12.08 -5.61
N LYS A 54 -1.80 -12.65 -6.67
CA LYS A 54 -2.85 -11.99 -7.47
C LYS A 54 -4.11 -11.74 -6.65
N LEU A 55 -4.53 -12.70 -5.82
CA LEU A 55 -5.68 -12.53 -4.95
C LEU A 55 -5.46 -11.41 -3.92
N LEU A 56 -4.27 -11.34 -3.33
CA LEU A 56 -3.91 -10.28 -2.40
C LEU A 56 -3.88 -8.90 -3.07
N ASP A 57 -3.48 -8.82 -4.34
CA ASP A 57 -3.52 -7.58 -5.12
C ASP A 57 -4.95 -7.13 -5.42
N LEU A 58 -5.84 -8.06 -5.76
CA LEU A 58 -7.26 -7.78 -5.97
C LEU A 58 -7.94 -7.31 -4.67
N GLU A 59 -7.67 -7.99 -3.55
CA GLU A 59 -8.20 -7.63 -2.23
C GLU A 59 -7.68 -6.24 -1.81
N PHE A 60 -6.39 -5.99 -2.00
CA PHE A 60 -5.77 -4.68 -1.78
C PHE A 60 -6.47 -3.58 -2.59
N GLU A 61 -6.65 -3.77 -3.89
CA GLU A 61 -7.28 -2.75 -4.76
C GLU A 61 -8.73 -2.47 -4.38
N HIS A 62 -9.47 -3.50 -3.96
CA HIS A 62 -10.83 -3.35 -3.46
C HIS A 62 -10.86 -2.50 -2.18
N MET A 63 -10.03 -2.84 -1.20
CA MET A 63 -9.93 -2.10 0.06
C MET A 63 -9.41 -0.68 -0.15
N ARG A 64 -8.46 -0.47 -1.07
CA ARG A 64 -7.93 0.86 -1.42
C ARG A 64 -9.02 1.77 -1.97
N ARG A 65 -9.87 1.26 -2.87
CA ARG A 65 -11.02 2.02 -3.40
C ARG A 65 -12.02 2.39 -2.32
N GLN A 66 -12.32 1.48 -1.39
CA GLN A 66 -13.17 1.80 -0.24
C GLN A 66 -12.54 2.91 0.63
N ALA A 67 -11.25 2.81 0.92
CA ALA A 67 -10.54 3.83 1.70
C ALA A 67 -10.53 5.19 0.99
N GLN A 68 -10.36 5.22 -0.34
CA GLN A 68 -10.45 6.46 -1.14
C GLN A 68 -11.84 7.08 -1.08
N ALA A 69 -12.91 6.27 -1.16
CA ALA A 69 -14.27 6.76 -1.02
C ALA A 69 -14.50 7.37 0.38
N ILE A 70 -14.04 6.70 1.44
CA ILE A 70 -14.10 7.25 2.80
C ILE A 70 -13.30 8.56 2.90
N CYS A 71 -12.10 8.60 2.33
CA CYS A 71 -11.23 9.77 2.33
C CYS A 71 -11.93 11.03 1.81
N GLN A 72 -12.71 10.91 0.73
CA GLN A 72 -13.46 12.02 0.13
C GLN A 72 -14.56 12.59 1.06
N THR A 73 -15.02 11.80 2.03
CA THR A 73 -16.05 12.22 3.00
C THR A 73 -15.48 12.82 4.28
N LEU A 74 -14.15 12.86 4.43
CA LEU A 74 -13.52 13.52 5.56
C LEU A 74 -13.64 15.04 5.39
N VAL A 75 -14.15 15.72 6.42
CA VAL A 75 -14.45 17.15 6.42
C VAL A 75 -13.16 17.97 6.41
N HIS A 76 -12.15 17.53 7.16
CA HIS A 76 -10.94 18.32 7.36
C HIS A 76 -9.88 18.05 6.27
N PRO A 77 -9.34 19.09 5.59
CA PRO A 77 -8.40 18.93 4.48
C PRO A 77 -7.11 18.20 4.85
N ARG A 78 -6.58 18.37 6.08
CA ARG A 78 -5.38 17.64 6.52
C ARG A 78 -5.66 16.16 6.70
N ASP A 79 -6.85 15.79 7.15
CA ASP A 79 -7.24 14.38 7.35
C ASP A 79 -7.34 13.69 5.99
N GLN A 80 -7.93 14.39 4.99
CA GLN A 80 -7.91 13.94 3.61
C GLN A 80 -6.48 13.78 3.07
N LYS A 81 -5.60 14.77 3.29
CA LYS A 81 -4.20 14.72 2.85
C LYS A 81 -3.45 13.56 3.50
N CYS A 82 -3.61 13.37 4.80
CA CYS A 82 -3.02 12.27 5.56
C CYS A 82 -3.49 10.92 5.00
N CYS A 83 -4.78 10.78 4.76
CA CYS A 83 -5.34 9.55 4.20
C CYS A 83 -4.81 9.27 2.78
N ARG A 84 -4.79 10.27 1.89
CA ARG A 84 -4.20 10.13 0.55
C ARG A 84 -2.73 9.69 0.60
N THR A 85 -1.94 10.35 1.43
CA THR A 85 -0.51 10.04 1.60
C THR A 85 -0.31 8.61 2.12
N GLN A 86 -1.12 8.19 3.08
CA GLN A 86 -1.03 6.83 3.61
C GLN A 86 -1.39 5.78 2.56
N LEU A 87 -2.44 6.03 1.76
CA LEU A 87 -2.84 5.13 0.68
C LEU A 87 -1.78 5.02 -0.43
N GLU A 88 -1.11 6.12 -0.76
CA GLU A 88 0.03 6.11 -1.68
C GLU A 88 1.20 5.29 -1.14
N ASN A 89 1.55 5.48 0.14
CA ASN A 89 2.62 4.71 0.78
C ASN A 89 2.34 3.20 0.76
N VAL A 90 1.11 2.80 1.12
CA VAL A 90 0.73 1.38 1.14
C VAL A 90 0.64 0.81 -0.28
N SER A 91 0.20 1.59 -1.27
CA SER A 91 0.23 1.18 -2.68
C SER A 91 1.66 0.92 -3.17
N ARG A 92 2.62 1.77 -2.80
CA ARG A 92 4.04 1.53 -3.10
C ARG A 92 4.56 0.23 -2.49
N LEU A 93 4.16 -0.10 -1.26
CA LEU A 93 4.52 -1.36 -0.61
C LEU A 93 3.88 -2.57 -1.29
N ASN A 94 2.61 -2.44 -1.72
CA ASN A 94 1.88 -3.53 -2.39
C ASN A 94 2.50 -3.90 -3.76
N ASN A 95 3.12 -2.94 -4.44
CA ASN A 95 3.82 -3.15 -5.71
C ASN A 95 5.11 -3.99 -5.59
N SER A 96 5.49 -4.42 -4.37
CA SER A 96 6.61 -5.34 -4.18
C SER A 96 6.30 -6.76 -4.67
N TYR A 97 7.36 -7.50 -5.05
CA TYR A 97 7.26 -8.91 -5.43
C TYR A 97 7.15 -9.86 -4.23
N SER A 98 7.37 -9.38 -3.00
CA SER A 98 7.33 -10.20 -1.80
C SER A 98 5.89 -10.51 -1.39
N LEU A 99 5.56 -11.80 -1.35
CA LEU A 99 4.27 -12.28 -0.88
C LEU A 99 4.00 -11.88 0.58
N GLU A 100 5.05 -11.87 1.42
CA GLU A 100 4.95 -11.47 2.82
C GLU A 100 4.56 -10.00 2.95
N ILE A 101 5.17 -9.11 2.14
CA ILE A 101 4.80 -7.69 2.13
C ILE A 101 3.34 -7.53 1.71
N LYS A 102 2.87 -8.24 0.68
CA LYS A 102 1.46 -8.19 0.24
C LYS A 102 0.48 -8.64 1.33
N LYS A 103 0.83 -9.70 2.08
CA LYS A 103 0.04 -10.16 3.25
C LYS A 103 -0.02 -9.08 4.33
N ASN A 104 1.13 -8.50 4.68
CA ASN A 104 1.23 -7.45 5.70
C ASN A 104 0.46 -6.18 5.31
N VAL A 105 0.55 -5.78 4.03
CA VAL A 105 -0.23 -4.68 3.46
C VAL A 105 -1.73 -4.93 3.62
N ASN A 106 -2.21 -6.13 3.29
CA ASN A 106 -3.62 -6.48 3.43
C ASN A 106 -4.09 -6.44 4.89
N ILE A 107 -3.29 -6.97 5.82
CA ILE A 107 -3.57 -6.92 7.27
C ILE A 107 -3.66 -5.46 7.74
N PHE A 108 -2.67 -4.64 7.38
CA PHE A 108 -2.66 -3.22 7.70
C PHE A 108 -3.91 -2.53 7.15
N LEU A 109 -4.25 -2.75 5.89
CA LEU A 109 -5.35 -2.05 5.24
C LEU A 109 -6.71 -2.42 5.83
N LYS A 110 -6.90 -3.68 6.27
CA LYS A 110 -8.08 -4.11 7.05
C LYS A 110 -8.21 -3.34 8.37
N PHE A 111 -7.11 -3.19 9.11
CA PHE A 111 -7.09 -2.37 10.32
C PHE A 111 -7.36 -0.90 10.00
N TYR A 112 -6.69 -0.36 8.98
CA TYR A 112 -6.79 1.03 8.58
C TYR A 112 -8.21 1.40 8.14
N LEU A 113 -8.91 0.52 7.42
CA LEU A 113 -10.31 0.72 7.05
C LEU A 113 -11.23 0.83 8.28
N LYS A 114 -10.99 0.05 9.34
CA LYS A 114 -11.75 0.17 10.60
C LYS A 114 -11.51 1.54 11.25
N ALA A 115 -10.26 1.97 11.32
CA ALA A 115 -9.89 3.27 11.87
C ALA A 115 -10.48 4.42 11.03
N LEU A 116 -10.40 4.33 9.71
CA LEU A 116 -11.00 5.30 8.79
C LEU A 116 -12.51 5.37 8.92
N ARG A 117 -13.20 4.23 8.98
CA ARG A 117 -14.66 4.20 9.14
C ARG A 117 -15.08 4.80 10.48
N TRP A 118 -14.35 4.51 11.56
CA TRP A 118 -14.60 5.14 12.85
C TRP A 118 -14.40 6.66 12.77
N THR A 119 -13.31 7.10 12.15
CA THR A 119 -13.00 8.52 11.97
C THR A 119 -14.10 9.22 11.17
N GLN A 120 -14.58 8.61 10.08
CA GLN A 120 -15.65 9.14 9.24
C GLN A 120 -16.95 9.41 10.02
N LEU A 121 -17.30 8.51 10.95
CA LEU A 121 -18.52 8.60 11.74
C LEU A 121 -18.40 9.55 12.94
N ASN A 122 -17.18 9.73 13.47
CA ASN A 122 -16.92 10.49 14.70
C ASN A 122 -16.15 11.79 14.44
N GLN A 123 -16.33 12.39 13.26
CA GLN A 123 -15.65 13.63 12.91
C GLN A 123 -16.09 14.76 13.85
N PRO A 124 -15.17 15.47 14.51
CA PRO A 124 -15.50 16.55 15.42
C PRO A 124 -15.82 17.84 14.64
N VAL A 125 -16.88 17.82 13.84
CA VAL A 125 -17.24 18.90 12.90
C VAL A 125 -17.38 20.25 13.59
N GLU A 126 -18.02 20.28 14.77
CA GLU A 126 -18.20 21.51 15.55
C GLU A 126 -16.86 22.06 16.07
N LEU A 127 -15.92 21.19 16.43
CA LEU A 127 -14.57 21.61 16.80
C LEU A 127 -13.83 22.17 15.58
N TYR A 128 -13.92 21.51 14.43
CA TYR A 128 -13.27 21.97 13.19
C TYR A 128 -13.77 23.34 12.76
N LYS A 129 -15.08 23.61 12.83
CA LYS A 129 -15.64 24.95 12.56
C LYS A 129 -15.04 26.02 13.49
N LYS A 130 -14.87 25.69 14.77
CA LYS A 130 -14.33 26.63 15.77
C LYS A 130 -12.81 26.83 15.62
N TRP A 131 -12.04 25.80 15.26
CA TRP A 131 -10.58 25.89 15.09
C TRP A 131 -10.17 26.45 13.73
N TYR A 132 -10.91 26.17 12.67
CA TYR A 132 -10.57 26.60 11.31
C TYR A 132 -11.67 27.49 10.72
N PRO A 133 -11.95 28.66 11.32
CA PRO A 133 -12.78 29.64 10.65
C PRO A 133 -12.07 30.09 9.38
N THR A 134 -12.85 30.33 8.33
CA THR A 134 -12.39 30.54 6.94
C THR A 134 -11.44 31.74 6.80
N ASP A 135 -11.43 32.65 7.78
CA ASP A 135 -10.68 33.93 7.76
C ASP A 135 -9.60 34.06 8.87
N SER A 136 -9.08 32.96 9.42
CA SER A 136 -8.11 33.00 10.53
C SER A 136 -6.67 32.74 10.07
N ASP A 137 -5.89 33.83 9.97
CA ASP A 137 -4.42 33.84 9.79
C ASP A 137 -3.65 33.60 11.10
N SER A 138 -4.33 33.25 12.19
CA SER A 138 -3.68 33.12 13.50
C SER A 138 -2.94 31.77 13.63
N LYS A 139 -1.61 31.84 13.88
CA LYS A 139 -0.73 30.69 14.19
C LYS A 139 -1.15 29.96 15.48
N GLU A 140 -1.93 30.63 16.33
CA GLU A 140 -2.52 30.08 17.55
C GLU A 140 -4.05 30.22 17.48
N LYS A 141 -4.74 29.13 17.79
CA LYS A 141 -6.21 28.99 17.73
C LYS A 141 -6.69 28.58 19.11
N CYS A 142 -7.52 29.40 19.73
CA CYS A 142 -8.07 29.18 21.06
C CYS A 142 -9.58 29.03 20.98
N VAL A 143 -10.14 28.00 21.60
CA VAL A 143 -11.57 27.69 21.55
C VAL A 143 -12.08 27.23 22.91
N TRP A 144 -13.18 27.84 23.34
CA TRP A 144 -14.03 27.31 24.40
C TRP A 144 -15.01 26.28 23.82
N MET A 145 -14.89 25.03 24.29
CA MET A 145 -15.87 23.99 23.98
C MET A 145 -17.12 24.17 24.83
N GLU A 146 -16.93 24.40 26.13
CA GLU A 146 -17.95 24.84 27.08
C GLU A 146 -17.41 26.06 27.84
N PRO A 147 -18.03 27.25 27.74
CA PRO A 147 -17.56 28.45 28.40
C PRO A 147 -17.32 28.24 29.90
N GLY A 148 -16.13 28.57 30.39
CA GLY A 148 -15.74 28.42 31.79
C GLY A 148 -15.40 27.00 32.24
N LYS A 149 -15.68 25.97 31.42
CA LYS A 149 -15.46 24.57 31.77
C LYS A 149 -14.40 23.87 30.95
N CYS A 150 -14.36 24.07 29.63
CA CYS A 150 -13.44 23.33 28.76
C CYS A 150 -12.84 24.24 27.69
N PHE A 151 -11.53 24.42 27.75
CA PHE A 151 -10.74 25.25 26.85
C PHE A 151 -9.72 24.40 26.09
N PHE A 152 -9.57 24.70 24.80
CA PHE A 152 -8.55 24.14 23.94
C PHE A 152 -7.77 25.24 23.24
N ALA A 153 -6.46 25.09 23.17
CA ALA A 153 -5.60 25.90 22.34
C ALA A 153 -4.71 25.01 21.46
N MET A 154 -4.47 25.43 20.23
CA MET A 154 -3.56 24.79 19.31
C MET A 154 -2.65 25.85 18.71
N LYS A 155 -1.34 25.59 18.73
CA LYS A 155 -0.33 26.45 18.11
C LYS A 155 0.51 25.65 17.13
N GLU A 156 0.58 26.13 15.90
CA GLU A 156 1.43 25.57 14.85
C GLU A 156 2.70 26.42 14.72
N PHE A 157 3.85 25.75 14.66
CA PHE A 157 5.16 26.34 14.52
C PHE A 157 5.63 26.28 13.05
N GLU A 158 6.66 27.05 12.73
CA GLU A 158 7.16 27.18 11.35
C GLU A 158 7.79 25.89 10.80
N ASP A 159 8.26 25.02 11.69
CA ASP A 159 8.75 23.68 11.37
C ASP A 159 7.62 22.66 11.13
N GLY A 160 6.36 23.08 11.24
CA GLY A 160 5.18 22.23 11.11
C GLY A 160 4.84 21.43 12.37
N SER A 161 5.57 21.62 13.47
CA SER A 161 5.18 21.04 14.75
C SER A 161 3.93 21.73 15.31
N ILE A 162 3.12 20.98 16.05
CA ILE A 162 1.86 21.46 16.63
C ILE A 162 1.87 21.15 18.11
N ILE A 163 1.61 22.16 18.95
CA ILE A 163 1.30 21.94 20.36
C ILE A 163 -0.19 22.17 20.59
N MET A 164 -0.81 21.23 21.30
CA MET A 164 -2.19 21.30 21.73
C MET A 164 -2.25 21.35 23.26
N TYR A 165 -2.99 22.32 23.79
CA TYR A 165 -3.24 22.46 25.22
C TYR A 165 -4.73 22.31 25.47
N GLN A 166 -5.08 21.53 26.49
CA GLN A 166 -6.45 21.40 26.96
C GLN A 166 -6.49 21.74 28.45
N ALA A 167 -7.45 22.57 28.84
CA ALA A 167 -7.74 22.88 30.23
C ALA A 167 -9.20 22.59 30.54
N THR A 168 -9.44 21.89 31.64
CA THR A 168 -10.79 21.55 32.12
C THR A 168 -10.97 22.03 33.55
N ALA A 169 -12.01 22.83 33.80
CA ALA A 169 -12.38 23.30 35.12
C ALA A 169 -13.30 22.27 35.81
N LYS A 170 -13.05 21.99 37.09
CA LYS A 170 -14.04 21.28 37.93
C LYS A 170 -15.25 22.15 38.25
N ASP A 171 -15.03 23.45 38.42
CA ASP A 171 -16.06 24.44 38.70
C ASP A 171 -16.10 25.48 37.56
N PRO A 172 -17.17 25.51 36.75
CA PRO A 172 -17.34 26.46 35.64
C PRO A 172 -17.45 27.92 36.09
N SER A 173 -17.77 28.16 37.36
CA SER A 173 -17.91 29.50 37.92
C SER A 173 -16.58 30.14 38.32
N ALA A 174 -15.50 29.34 38.37
CA ALA A 174 -14.14 29.85 38.52
C ALA A 174 -13.82 30.72 37.29
N LYS A 175 -13.57 32.01 37.50
CA LYS A 175 -13.31 32.94 36.39
C LYS A 175 -12.01 32.55 35.67
N TRP A 176 -12.12 32.27 34.37
CA TRP A 176 -10.98 32.05 33.49
C TRP A 176 -10.69 33.33 32.71
N THR A 177 -9.41 33.56 32.43
CA THR A 177 -8.98 34.57 31.48
C THR A 177 -9.30 34.12 30.04
N SER A 178 -9.40 35.04 29.08
CA SER A 178 -9.81 34.74 27.70
C SER A 178 -8.87 33.75 26.98
N ASN A 179 -7.62 33.67 27.44
CA ASN A 179 -6.56 32.75 27.01
C ASN A 179 -6.54 31.42 27.78
N GLY A 180 -7.58 31.10 28.56
CA GLY A 180 -7.74 29.77 29.16
C GLY A 180 -6.86 29.49 30.37
N LEU A 181 -6.29 30.52 31.01
CA LEU A 181 -5.62 30.40 32.31
C LEU A 181 -6.59 30.73 33.44
N LYS A 182 -6.51 30.00 34.55
CA LYS A 182 -7.27 30.31 35.77
C LYS A 182 -6.87 31.70 36.24
N ALA A 183 -7.84 32.60 36.42
CA ALA A 183 -7.55 33.89 37.03
C ALA A 183 -7.12 33.66 38.48
N LEU A 184 -5.84 33.88 38.77
CA LEU A 184 -5.33 33.91 40.14
C LEU A 184 -5.84 35.23 40.75
N ARG A 185 -6.63 35.11 41.81
CA ARG A 185 -6.92 36.21 42.73
C ARG A 185 -6.01 36.09 43.92
#